data_AF-A0A971RIU4-F1
#
_entry.id   AF-A0A971RIU4-F1
#
_cell.length_a   1.000
_cell.length_b   1.000
_cell.length_c   1.000
_cell.angle_alpha   90.00
_cell.angle_beta   90.00
_cell.angle_gamma   90.00
#
_symmetry.space_group_name_H-M   'P 1'
#
loop_
_entity.id
_entity.type
_entity.pdbx_description
1 polymer ?
#
loop_
_entity_poly.entity_id
_entity_poly.type
_entity_poly.pdbx_seq_one_letter_code
_entity_poly.pdbx_strand_id
1 'polypeptide(L)'
;SAKDVTLKVRGTDLTAKETLDGKEYYVIKGDDIDHVTAQAGPNFAHNKGGSFDLDIRYAVTDYSNDGKVDPVTVVKETTYSVGVTPVTDQVSVETGKTVTVGEGGKAELPISNNGDVSTITLDLTQTLGAEKGDYDGSEQLTQVIVSGLPVGMLVTDLTKDGEVIGSATMLSEGKWLIQVKEGVVFNDKDGFSVDLSFKAGPHLTDAESQVTVTVVTQDTGATNTESDSITLTVKPTITIGGGPGNVDSVDISFEATDFKGTEDTTFKLSEVVTATLNTQANFSVVIKLPEGATIKQGGTELTSIKVGEDEIWVISGTGGQGELDALLSKLEVTPPKDWNSEVKDDLPIDITFNAYLDNGSTSSKETDDGLPVVITPETDTLDVSVAFENAQEGENIGINITLANKVDAETTLVDGSTQIKLTGDYTKGQLFYVDTKQIEHELSLNSDGTYSIPIEAGTTIANNGELTLNLVYKPSAEEMYQGGNSFDVVVSVQNQENGSTKTEVSTGGNQTNVAVVNNDYDI
;
A
#
# COMPACT_ATOMS: atom_id res chain seq x y z
N SER A 1 -26.52 24.62 10.62
CA SER A 1 -27.45 24.09 9.60
C SER A 1 -26.65 23.69 8.36
N ALA A 2 -26.21 22.44 8.29
CA ALA A 2 -25.77 21.86 7.03
C ALA A 2 -27.04 21.66 6.19
N LYS A 3 -27.18 22.37 5.06
CA LYS A 3 -28.42 22.37 4.27
C LYS A 3 -28.70 21.03 3.60
N ASP A 4 -27.70 20.15 3.59
CA ASP A 4 -27.69 18.92 2.81
C ASP A 4 -27.35 17.70 3.70
N VAL A 5 -27.71 17.75 5.00
CA VAL A 5 -27.60 16.60 5.91
C VAL A 5 -28.93 16.37 6.63
N THR A 6 -29.41 15.13 6.58
CA THR A 6 -30.58 14.66 7.32
C THR A 6 -30.11 13.87 8.53
N LEU A 7 -30.48 14.32 9.74
CA LEU A 7 -30.28 13.53 10.96
C LEU A 7 -31.43 12.55 11.14
N LYS A 8 -31.12 11.34 11.60
CA LYS A 8 -32.10 10.30 11.91
C LYS A 8 -31.88 9.77 13.33
N VAL A 9 -32.96 9.31 13.95
CA VAL A 9 -32.95 8.59 15.21
C VAL A 9 -33.65 7.26 15.01
N ARG A 10 -32.97 6.15 15.29
CA ARG A 10 -33.48 4.79 15.02
C ARG A 10 -34.02 4.63 13.59
N GLY A 11 -33.33 5.22 12.61
CA GLY A 11 -33.69 5.19 11.20
C GLY A 11 -34.83 6.13 10.77
N THR A 12 -35.39 6.94 11.68
CA THR A 12 -36.46 7.91 11.37
C THR A 12 -35.91 9.33 11.37
N ASP A 13 -36.30 10.15 10.38
CA ASP A 13 -35.85 11.54 10.27
C ASP A 13 -36.17 12.34 11.54
N LEU A 14 -35.15 13.02 12.05
CA LEU A 14 -35.25 13.84 13.23
C LEU A 14 -35.85 15.19 12.83
N THR A 15 -37.05 15.49 13.32
CA THR A 15 -37.81 16.70 12.95
C THR A 15 -38.15 17.58 14.14
N ALA A 16 -38.04 17.05 15.37
CA ALA A 16 -38.26 17.81 16.59
C ALA A 16 -37.11 18.78 16.81
N LYS A 17 -37.44 20.06 17.02
CA LYS A 17 -36.46 21.13 17.19
C LYS A 17 -36.83 22.06 18.33
N GLU A 18 -35.82 22.64 18.96
CA GLU A 18 -35.94 23.66 19.99
C GLU A 18 -35.00 24.84 19.70
N THR A 19 -35.43 26.05 20.04
CA THR A 19 -34.58 27.24 19.93
C THR A 19 -33.95 27.56 21.27
N LEU A 20 -32.62 27.47 21.34
CA LEU A 20 -31.82 27.82 22.52
C LEU A 20 -30.81 28.89 22.12
N ASP A 21 -30.75 29.98 22.88
CA ASP A 21 -29.81 31.10 22.65
C ASP A 21 -29.81 31.64 21.19
N GLY A 22 -30.98 31.60 20.55
CA GLY A 22 -31.16 32.06 19.16
C GLY A 22 -30.70 31.07 18.08
N LYS A 23 -30.28 29.85 18.46
CA LYS A 23 -29.94 28.75 17.55
C LYS A 23 -30.97 27.63 17.64
N GLU A 24 -31.25 26.98 16.51
CA GLU A 24 -32.17 25.85 16.43
C GLU A 24 -31.40 24.53 16.57
N TYR A 25 -31.79 23.70 17.54
CA TYR A 25 -31.21 22.39 17.81
C TYR A 25 -32.25 21.30 17.58
N TYR A 26 -31.82 20.14 17.07
CA TYR A 26 -32.67 18.96 17.08
C TYR A 26 -32.73 18.35 18.49
N VAL A 27 -33.90 17.85 18.87
CA VAL A 27 -34.15 17.31 20.22
C VAL A 27 -34.28 15.79 20.17
N ILE A 28 -33.47 15.09 20.96
CA ILE A 28 -33.53 13.64 21.15
C ILE A 28 -33.75 13.30 22.63
N LYS A 29 -34.23 12.09 22.92
CA LYS A 29 -34.27 11.55 24.29
C LYS A 29 -32.92 10.96 24.68
N GLY A 30 -32.65 10.88 25.97
CA GLY A 30 -31.42 10.27 26.49
C GLY A 30 -31.21 8.84 25.98
N ASP A 31 -32.27 8.01 25.98
CA ASP A 31 -32.23 6.61 25.52
C ASP A 31 -31.98 6.45 24.00
N ASP A 32 -32.00 7.55 23.25
CA ASP A 32 -31.82 7.57 21.80
C ASP A 32 -30.42 8.04 21.38
N ILE A 33 -29.56 8.40 22.34
CA ILE A 33 -28.24 8.96 22.06
C ILE A 33 -27.36 8.02 21.23
N ASP A 34 -27.43 6.71 21.49
CA ASP A 34 -26.67 5.68 20.76
C ASP A 34 -27.30 5.30 19.40
N HIS A 35 -28.38 5.97 19.00
CA HIS A 35 -29.17 5.64 17.80
C HIS A 35 -29.29 6.82 16.83
N VAL A 36 -28.48 7.87 17.01
CA VAL A 36 -28.42 9.01 16.11
C VAL A 36 -27.52 8.69 14.93
N THR A 37 -28.03 8.84 13.72
CA THR A 37 -27.25 8.73 12.49
C THR A 37 -27.41 9.99 11.65
N ALA A 38 -26.43 10.27 10.80
CA ALA A 38 -26.48 11.37 9.85
C ALA A 38 -26.39 10.81 8.43
N GLN A 39 -27.23 11.30 7.54
CA GLN A 39 -27.21 10.96 6.12
C GLN A 39 -26.98 12.24 5.32
N ALA A 40 -25.87 12.28 4.60
CA ALA A 40 -25.62 13.31 3.61
C ALA A 40 -26.66 13.22 2.48
N GLY A 41 -27.08 14.37 1.98
CA GLY A 41 -27.94 14.48 0.79
C GLY A 41 -27.16 14.12 -0.48
N PRO A 42 -27.85 13.97 -1.61
CA PRO A 42 -27.17 13.83 -2.91
C PRO A 42 -26.29 15.04 -3.19
N ASN A 43 -25.10 14.87 -3.79
CA ASN A 43 -24.14 15.95 -4.13
C ASN A 43 -23.49 16.65 -2.92
N PHE A 44 -23.34 15.93 -1.81
CA PHE A 44 -22.74 16.48 -0.59
C PHE A 44 -21.21 16.50 -0.64
N ALA A 45 -20.57 15.70 -1.49
CA ALA A 45 -19.13 15.53 -1.50
C ALA A 45 -18.43 16.68 -2.24
N HIS A 46 -18.67 17.93 -1.81
CA HIS A 46 -18.02 19.10 -2.40
C HIS A 46 -16.49 19.01 -2.26
N ASN A 47 -15.87 18.45 -3.29
CA ASN A 47 -14.51 18.61 -3.78
C ASN A 47 -13.32 18.26 -2.86
N LYS A 48 -13.47 17.83 -1.59
CA LYS A 48 -12.31 17.58 -0.69
C LYS A 48 -12.54 16.61 0.47
N GLY A 49 -13.16 15.45 0.27
CA GLY A 49 -13.44 14.53 1.39
C GLY A 49 -14.33 15.22 2.43
N GLY A 50 -15.57 15.45 2.04
CA GLY A 50 -16.50 16.30 2.78
C GLY A 50 -16.65 15.83 4.22
N SER A 51 -16.21 16.65 5.17
CA SER A 51 -16.63 16.51 6.56
C SER A 51 -17.59 17.63 6.91
N PHE A 52 -18.53 17.34 7.79
CA PHE A 52 -19.37 18.37 8.38
C PHE A 52 -19.41 18.22 9.89
N ASP A 53 -19.50 19.37 10.53
CA ASP A 53 -19.54 19.45 11.97
C ASP A 53 -20.98 19.46 12.46
N LEU A 54 -21.25 18.60 13.44
CA LEU A 54 -22.46 18.59 14.24
C LEU A 54 -22.15 19.23 15.59
N ASP A 55 -22.72 20.40 15.84
CA ASP A 55 -22.71 21.02 17.16
C ASP A 55 -23.66 20.26 18.10
N ILE A 56 -23.11 19.67 19.16
CA ILE A 56 -23.84 18.90 20.17
C ILE A 56 -23.91 19.72 21.46
N ARG A 57 -25.12 19.88 21.99
CA ARG A 57 -25.37 20.50 23.29
C ARG A 57 -26.20 19.57 24.15
N TYR A 58 -25.75 19.28 25.37
CA TYR A 58 -26.52 18.48 26.33
C TYR A 58 -26.41 19.05 27.74
N ALA A 59 -27.45 18.82 28.54
CA ALA A 59 -27.52 19.23 29.93
C ALA A 59 -27.58 18.00 30.84
N VAL A 60 -26.71 17.94 31.83
CA VAL A 60 -26.75 16.92 32.89
C VAL A 60 -27.27 17.60 34.14
N THR A 61 -28.38 17.08 34.67
CA THR A 61 -28.96 17.60 35.93
C THR A 61 -28.79 16.55 37.01
N ASP A 62 -28.08 16.91 38.07
CA ASP A 62 -27.92 16.11 39.27
C ASP A 62 -29.03 16.46 40.26
N TYR A 63 -29.80 15.46 40.69
CA TYR A 63 -30.90 15.60 41.62
C TYR A 63 -30.48 15.02 42.98
N SER A 64 -30.78 15.72 44.06
CA SER A 64 -30.54 15.15 45.39
C SER A 64 -31.41 13.91 45.64
N ASN A 65 -30.79 12.85 46.17
CA ASN A 65 -31.46 11.58 46.46
C ASN A 65 -32.63 11.72 47.44
N ASP A 66 -32.63 12.75 48.28
CA ASP A 66 -33.69 13.02 49.26
C ASP A 66 -34.58 14.23 48.88
N GLY A 67 -34.35 14.84 47.72
CA GLY A 67 -35.11 15.98 47.20
C GLY A 67 -34.96 17.28 48.00
N LYS A 68 -33.99 17.36 48.93
CA LYS A 68 -33.82 18.53 49.82
C LYS A 68 -32.80 19.55 49.34
N VAL A 69 -32.00 19.20 48.35
CA VAL A 69 -31.10 20.14 47.67
C VAL A 69 -31.62 20.36 46.26
N ASP A 70 -31.67 21.63 45.87
CA ASP A 70 -32.08 22.02 44.52
C ASP A 70 -31.19 21.32 43.48
N PRO A 71 -31.77 20.85 42.37
CA PRO A 71 -31.00 20.19 41.32
C PRO A 71 -29.92 21.13 40.74
N VAL A 72 -28.75 20.58 40.44
CA VAL A 72 -27.67 21.31 39.78
C VAL A 72 -27.57 20.85 38.33
N THR A 73 -27.76 21.77 37.39
CA THR A 73 -27.63 21.49 35.96
C THR A 73 -26.31 22.03 35.42
N VAL A 74 -25.57 21.19 34.70
CA VAL A 74 -24.39 21.57 33.92
C VAL A 74 -24.70 21.38 32.44
N VAL A 75 -24.50 22.44 31.66
CA VAL A 75 -24.60 22.39 30.19
C VAL A 75 -23.21 22.14 29.62
N LYS A 76 -23.10 21.21 28.68
CA LYS A 76 -21.90 20.93 27.91
C LYS A 76 -22.18 21.12 26.43
N GLU A 77 -21.20 21.66 25.75
CA GLU A 77 -21.19 21.84 24.30
C GLU A 77 -19.94 21.15 23.75
N THR A 78 -20.10 20.45 22.64
CA THR A 78 -19.01 19.82 21.89
C THR A 78 -19.35 19.82 20.41
N THR A 79 -18.36 19.60 19.57
CA THR A 79 -18.55 19.42 18.14
C THR A 79 -18.14 18.00 17.77
N TYR A 80 -18.91 17.37 16.88
CA TYR A 80 -18.59 16.06 16.31
C TYR A 80 -18.47 16.18 14.79
N SER A 81 -17.30 15.87 14.26
CA SER A 81 -17.05 15.90 12.82
C SER A 81 -17.44 14.56 12.20
N VAL A 82 -18.34 14.60 11.22
CA VAL A 82 -18.76 13.45 10.42
C VAL A 82 -18.00 13.49 9.10
N GLY A 83 -17.22 12.47 8.80
CA GLY A 83 -16.61 12.28 7.48
C GLY A 83 -17.58 11.59 6.51
N VAL A 84 -17.60 12.04 5.27
CA VAL A 84 -18.32 11.41 4.15
C VAL A 84 -17.28 10.89 3.17
N THR A 85 -17.38 9.60 2.85
CA THR A 85 -16.49 8.98 1.86
C THR A 85 -17.00 9.34 0.46
N PRO A 86 -16.16 9.95 -0.41
CA PRO A 86 -16.49 10.19 -1.81
C PRO A 86 -16.65 8.88 -2.59
N VAL A 87 -17.48 8.88 -3.62
CA VAL A 87 -17.80 7.71 -4.43
C VAL A 87 -17.73 8.10 -5.90
N THR A 88 -16.89 7.40 -6.67
CA THR A 88 -16.77 7.66 -8.11
C THR A 88 -18.02 7.19 -8.85
N ASP A 89 -18.63 8.11 -9.59
CA ASP A 89 -19.76 7.86 -10.47
C ASP A 89 -19.39 7.21 -11.80
N GLN A 90 -20.35 6.51 -12.40
CA GLN A 90 -20.19 5.90 -13.72
C GLN A 90 -19.97 6.97 -14.80
N VAL A 91 -19.01 6.72 -15.68
CA VAL A 91 -18.72 7.56 -16.84
C VAL A 91 -19.21 6.89 -18.11
N SER A 92 -19.59 7.70 -19.11
CA SER A 92 -19.70 7.26 -20.49
C SER A 92 -18.89 8.15 -21.43
N VAL A 93 -18.26 7.53 -22.42
CA VAL A 93 -17.47 8.20 -23.45
C VAL A 93 -18.03 7.91 -24.83
N GLU A 94 -18.15 8.97 -25.64
CA GLU A 94 -18.53 8.88 -27.04
C GLU A 94 -17.53 9.67 -27.91
N THR A 95 -17.49 9.37 -29.21
CA THR A 95 -16.73 10.20 -30.17
C THR A 95 -17.50 11.46 -30.52
N GLY A 96 -16.85 12.62 -30.37
CA GLY A 96 -17.37 13.91 -30.79
C GLY A 96 -17.38 14.12 -32.32
N LYS A 97 -17.71 15.34 -32.73
CA LYS A 97 -18.05 15.71 -34.13
C LYS A 97 -16.91 15.58 -35.17
N THR A 98 -15.67 15.32 -34.74
CA THR A 98 -14.45 15.33 -35.57
C THR A 98 -14.12 13.99 -36.24
N VAL A 99 -14.86 12.92 -35.95
CA VAL A 99 -14.62 11.58 -36.53
C VAL A 99 -15.59 11.28 -37.68
N THR A 100 -15.12 10.59 -38.73
CA THR A 100 -15.99 10.13 -39.81
C THR A 100 -16.68 8.84 -39.37
N VAL A 101 -18.02 8.82 -39.34
CA VAL A 101 -18.77 7.58 -39.04
C VAL A 101 -18.91 6.77 -40.34
N GLY A 102 -18.32 5.57 -40.38
CA GLY A 102 -18.38 4.65 -41.51
C GLY A 102 -19.72 3.91 -41.65
N GLU A 103 -19.91 3.20 -42.77
CA GLU A 103 -21.10 2.35 -42.98
C GLU A 103 -21.20 1.30 -41.86
N GLY A 104 -22.34 1.29 -41.15
CA GLY A 104 -22.58 0.40 -40.00
C GLY A 104 -22.42 1.07 -38.64
N GLY A 105 -22.17 2.39 -38.57
CA GLY A 105 -22.18 3.16 -37.32
C GLY A 105 -20.88 3.10 -36.51
N LYS A 106 -19.77 2.69 -37.13
CA LYS A 106 -18.44 2.68 -36.49
C LYS A 106 -17.70 3.99 -36.76
N ALA A 107 -17.02 4.50 -35.74
CA ALA A 107 -16.12 5.63 -35.90
C ALA A 107 -14.85 5.20 -36.67
N GLU A 108 -14.53 5.90 -37.76
CA GLU A 108 -13.35 5.67 -38.60
C GLU A 108 -12.33 6.81 -38.44
N LEU A 109 -11.07 6.44 -38.22
CA LEU A 109 -9.95 7.38 -38.12
C LEU A 109 -9.08 7.28 -39.40
N PRO A 110 -9.24 8.20 -40.37
CA PRO A 110 -8.41 8.21 -41.57
C PRO A 110 -7.02 8.78 -41.23
N ILE A 111 -5.97 8.04 -41.57
CA ILE A 111 -4.59 8.42 -41.25
C ILE A 111 -3.70 8.22 -42.48
N SER A 112 -2.78 9.15 -42.70
CA SER A 112 -1.75 9.04 -43.73
C SER A 112 -0.35 8.98 -43.12
N ASN A 113 0.57 8.27 -43.77
CA ASN A 113 1.97 8.16 -43.36
C ASN A 113 2.81 9.43 -43.68
N ASN A 114 2.16 10.55 -44.03
CA ASN A 114 2.85 11.80 -44.39
C ASN A 114 3.31 12.63 -43.18
N GLY A 115 3.10 12.12 -41.95
CA GLY A 115 3.43 12.83 -40.71
C GLY A 115 2.30 13.72 -40.19
N ASP A 116 1.10 13.66 -40.78
CA ASP A 116 -0.05 14.43 -40.35
C ASP A 116 -0.54 13.95 -38.97
N VAL A 117 -0.94 14.91 -38.14
CA VAL A 117 -1.60 14.65 -36.85
C VAL A 117 -3.10 14.54 -37.10
N SER A 118 -3.69 13.44 -36.64
CA SER A 118 -5.14 13.22 -36.65
C SER A 118 -5.66 13.32 -35.23
N THR A 119 -6.75 14.04 -35.03
CA THR A 119 -7.32 14.28 -33.70
C THR A 119 -8.75 13.76 -33.65
N ILE A 120 -9.09 13.09 -32.55
CA ILE A 120 -10.47 12.74 -32.22
C ILE A 120 -10.90 13.51 -30.98
N THR A 121 -12.15 13.95 -30.96
CA THR A 121 -12.76 14.51 -29.74
C THR A 121 -13.44 13.36 -28.98
N LEU A 122 -13.15 13.26 -27.68
CA LEU A 122 -13.83 12.38 -26.74
C LEU A 122 -14.80 13.23 -25.93
N ASP A 123 -16.09 12.93 -26.03
CA ASP A 123 -17.13 13.58 -25.23
C ASP A 123 -17.45 12.66 -24.04
N LEU A 124 -17.14 13.12 -22.84
CA LEU A 124 -17.38 12.42 -21.59
C LEU A 124 -18.64 12.97 -20.93
N THR A 125 -19.46 12.06 -20.43
CA THR A 125 -20.68 12.35 -19.67
C THR A 125 -20.76 11.43 -18.46
N GLN A 126 -21.33 11.91 -17.36
CA GLN A 126 -21.64 11.04 -16.24
C GLN A 126 -22.94 10.29 -16.54
N THR A 127 -22.91 8.97 -16.46
CA THR A 127 -24.11 8.15 -16.60
C THR A 127 -24.81 8.05 -15.27
N LEU A 128 -26.02 8.60 -15.21
CA LEU A 128 -26.86 8.47 -14.04
C LEU A 128 -27.20 7.01 -13.82
N GLY A 129 -26.62 6.41 -12.79
CA GLY A 129 -27.09 5.15 -12.25
C GLY A 129 -28.58 5.24 -11.85
N ALA A 130 -29.16 4.10 -11.44
CA ALA A 130 -30.53 4.06 -10.93
C ALA A 130 -30.72 4.97 -9.68
N GLU A 131 -29.64 5.34 -9.02
CA GLU A 131 -29.56 6.40 -8.02
C GLU A 131 -28.89 7.61 -8.68
N LYS A 132 -29.50 8.79 -8.57
CA LYS A 132 -29.08 10.01 -9.25
C LYS A 132 -27.63 10.34 -8.86
N GLY A 133 -26.71 10.20 -9.81
CA GLY A 133 -25.30 10.60 -9.68
C GLY A 133 -25.14 12.04 -9.18
N ASP A 134 -24.00 12.32 -8.58
CA ASP A 134 -23.66 13.65 -8.09
C ASP A 134 -22.94 14.52 -9.12
N TYR A 135 -23.17 15.82 -8.98
CA TYR A 135 -22.81 16.89 -9.92
C TYR A 135 -22.09 18.01 -9.19
N ASP A 136 -21.50 17.71 -8.03
CA ASP A 136 -20.73 18.68 -7.26
C ASP A 136 -19.39 19.01 -7.93
N GLY A 137 -19.04 18.28 -9.00
CA GLY A 137 -17.95 18.58 -9.92
C GLY A 137 -16.60 18.12 -9.41
N SER A 138 -16.59 17.07 -8.59
CA SER A 138 -15.39 16.47 -8.02
C SER A 138 -14.83 15.34 -8.89
N GLU A 139 -15.51 14.94 -9.97
CA GLU A 139 -15.02 13.94 -10.93
C GLU A 139 -13.81 14.46 -11.69
N GLN A 140 -12.75 13.67 -11.70
CA GLN A 140 -11.53 13.94 -12.45
C GLN A 140 -11.35 12.89 -13.53
N LEU A 141 -10.96 13.34 -14.73
CA LEU A 141 -10.36 12.44 -15.71
C LEU A 141 -8.92 12.18 -15.26
N THR A 142 -8.59 10.93 -14.94
CA THR A 142 -7.26 10.58 -14.41
C THR A 142 -6.37 9.95 -15.47
N GLN A 143 -6.94 9.16 -16.37
CA GLN A 143 -6.18 8.45 -17.41
C GLN A 143 -6.95 8.31 -18.72
N VAL A 144 -6.20 8.22 -19.82
CA VAL A 144 -6.69 7.69 -21.10
C VAL A 144 -5.76 6.57 -21.56
N ILE A 145 -6.31 5.40 -21.81
CA ILE A 145 -5.56 4.22 -22.28
C ILE A 145 -5.96 3.94 -23.73
N VAL A 146 -4.98 3.86 -24.60
CA VAL A 146 -5.17 3.52 -26.02
C VAL A 146 -4.55 2.16 -26.27
N SER A 147 -5.31 1.21 -26.80
CA SER A 147 -4.85 -0.15 -27.10
C SER A 147 -5.17 -0.56 -28.53
N GLY A 148 -4.35 -1.41 -29.13
CA GLY A 148 -4.55 -1.91 -30.50
C GLY A 148 -4.08 -0.95 -31.59
N LEU A 149 -3.20 0.00 -31.24
CA LEU A 149 -2.65 0.94 -32.21
C LEU A 149 -1.74 0.21 -33.22
N PRO A 150 -1.91 0.41 -34.54
CA PRO A 150 -1.07 -0.26 -35.52
C PRO A 150 0.38 0.25 -35.46
N VAL A 151 1.31 -0.63 -35.87
CA VAL A 151 2.74 -0.28 -36.00
C VAL A 151 2.89 0.96 -36.87
N GLY A 152 3.75 1.89 -36.46
CA GLY A 152 3.99 3.16 -37.14
C GLY A 152 3.12 4.33 -36.67
N MET A 153 2.17 4.08 -35.76
CA MET A 153 1.39 5.14 -35.11
C MET A 153 1.87 5.44 -33.69
N LEU A 154 1.72 6.69 -33.30
CA LEU A 154 2.03 7.21 -31.98
C LEU A 154 0.81 7.94 -31.42
N VAL A 155 0.65 7.90 -30.10
CA VAL A 155 -0.21 8.83 -29.36
C VAL A 155 0.66 10.00 -28.90
N THR A 156 0.24 11.23 -29.15
CA THR A 156 1.07 12.41 -28.82
C THR A 156 0.57 13.10 -27.57
N ASP A 157 -0.65 13.66 -27.64
CA ASP A 157 -1.16 14.57 -26.63
C ASP A 157 -2.65 14.32 -26.37
N LEU A 158 -3.05 14.62 -25.14
CA LEU A 158 -4.44 14.88 -24.77
C LEU A 158 -4.57 16.37 -24.47
N THR A 159 -5.48 17.04 -25.17
CA THR A 159 -5.70 18.46 -25.01
C THR A 159 -7.11 18.79 -24.60
N LYS A 160 -7.27 19.87 -23.84
CA LYS A 160 -8.56 20.47 -23.52
C LYS A 160 -8.48 21.95 -23.87
N ASP A 161 -9.40 22.42 -24.72
CA ASP A 161 -9.42 23.82 -25.17
C ASP A 161 -8.07 24.31 -25.74
N GLY A 162 -7.31 23.39 -26.36
CA GLY A 162 -5.98 23.64 -26.94
C GLY A 162 -4.82 23.58 -25.95
N GLU A 163 -5.06 23.34 -24.66
CA GLU A 163 -4.02 23.12 -23.65
C GLU A 163 -3.72 21.63 -23.47
N VAL A 164 -2.43 21.25 -23.45
CA VAL A 164 -2.02 19.87 -23.15
C VAL A 164 -2.29 19.56 -21.68
N ILE A 165 -3.19 18.62 -21.42
CA ILE A 165 -3.61 18.19 -20.08
C ILE A 165 -3.07 16.82 -19.68
N GLY A 166 -2.38 16.11 -20.57
CA GLY A 166 -1.75 14.83 -20.26
C GLY A 166 -0.63 14.50 -21.23
N SER A 167 0.28 13.62 -20.80
CA SER A 167 1.44 13.18 -21.59
C SER A 167 1.34 11.69 -21.90
N ALA A 168 1.53 11.34 -23.17
CA ALA A 168 1.47 9.95 -23.62
C ALA A 168 2.77 9.20 -23.33
N THR A 169 2.65 7.99 -22.79
CA THR A 169 3.75 7.06 -22.55
C THR A 169 3.36 5.68 -23.09
N MET A 170 4.28 5.03 -23.79
CA MET A 170 4.06 3.68 -24.31
C MET A 170 4.11 2.68 -23.15
N LEU A 171 3.13 1.79 -23.07
CA LEU A 171 3.10 0.70 -22.08
C LEU A 171 3.68 -0.59 -22.65
N SER A 172 3.31 -0.88 -23.90
CA SER A 172 3.80 -1.99 -24.71
C SER A 172 3.55 -1.66 -26.18
N GLU A 173 4.00 -2.50 -27.10
CA GLU A 173 3.72 -2.31 -28.52
C GLU A 173 2.21 -2.16 -28.79
N GLY A 174 1.81 -1.04 -29.39
CA GLY A 174 0.40 -0.73 -29.70
C GLY A 174 -0.45 -0.33 -28.49
N LYS A 175 0.12 -0.20 -27.29
CA LYS A 175 -0.58 0.22 -26.06
C LYS A 175 0.06 1.47 -25.45
N TRP A 176 -0.74 2.49 -25.20
CA TRP A 176 -0.31 3.79 -24.68
C TRP A 176 -1.17 4.20 -23.50
N LEU A 177 -0.55 4.88 -22.54
CA LEU A 177 -1.18 5.51 -21.40
C LEU A 177 -0.95 7.02 -21.48
N ILE A 178 -2.00 7.78 -21.28
CA ILE A 178 -1.92 9.21 -20.97
C ILE A 178 -2.34 9.39 -19.53
N GLN A 179 -1.39 9.82 -18.69
CA GLN A 179 -1.71 10.31 -17.35
C GLN A 179 -2.16 11.76 -17.46
N VAL A 180 -3.35 12.05 -16.94
CA VAL A 180 -3.91 13.40 -16.95
C VAL A 180 -3.42 14.15 -15.73
N LYS A 181 -3.08 15.43 -15.90
CA LYS A 181 -2.63 16.32 -14.83
C LYS A 181 -3.69 16.38 -13.73
N GLU A 182 -3.24 16.44 -12.47
CA GLU A 182 -4.13 16.63 -11.34
C GLU A 182 -4.99 17.89 -11.49
N GLY A 183 -6.25 17.81 -11.05
CA GLY A 183 -7.17 18.95 -11.05
C GLY A 183 -7.92 19.19 -12.35
N VAL A 184 -7.80 18.29 -13.34
CA VAL A 184 -8.70 18.27 -14.51
C VAL A 184 -10.05 17.69 -14.09
N VAL A 185 -10.82 18.53 -13.41
CA VAL A 185 -12.18 18.24 -12.96
C VAL A 185 -13.19 18.48 -14.09
N PHE A 186 -14.29 17.75 -14.07
CA PHE A 186 -15.42 18.03 -14.94
C PHE A 186 -16.75 17.99 -14.20
N ASN A 187 -17.62 18.95 -14.53
CA ASN A 187 -18.98 19.05 -14.03
C ASN A 187 -19.92 18.78 -15.22
N ASP A 188 -20.76 17.77 -15.08
CA ASP A 188 -21.61 17.19 -16.10
C ASP A 188 -22.57 18.16 -16.83
N LYS A 189 -22.91 19.31 -16.23
CA LYS A 189 -23.99 20.18 -16.73
C LYS A 189 -23.81 20.65 -18.17
N ASP A 190 -22.58 20.76 -18.65
CA ASP A 190 -22.26 21.28 -19.99
C ASP A 190 -21.53 20.25 -20.89
N GLY A 191 -21.32 19.02 -20.42
CA GLY A 191 -20.50 18.00 -21.08
C GLY A 191 -18.99 18.29 -21.02
N PHE A 192 -18.16 17.25 -21.05
CA PHE A 192 -16.71 17.40 -20.98
C PHE A 192 -16.02 16.81 -22.21
N SER A 193 -15.46 17.67 -23.05
CA SER A 193 -14.73 17.25 -24.25
C SER A 193 -13.22 17.40 -24.08
N VAL A 194 -12.49 16.40 -24.57
CA VAL A 194 -11.02 16.41 -24.71
C VAL A 194 -10.62 15.88 -26.09
N ASP A 195 -9.53 16.40 -26.62
CA ASP A 195 -9.01 16.07 -27.94
C ASP A 195 -7.79 15.17 -27.80
N LEU A 196 -7.90 13.93 -28.30
CA LEU A 196 -6.84 12.93 -28.34
C LEU A 196 -6.17 12.92 -29.71
N SER A 197 -4.85 13.11 -29.74
CA SER A 197 -4.07 13.26 -30.98
C SER A 197 -3.20 12.03 -31.29
N PHE A 198 -3.22 11.65 -32.55
CA PHE A 198 -2.47 10.55 -33.14
C PHE A 198 -1.56 11.05 -34.24
N LYS A 199 -0.35 10.51 -34.32
CA LYS A 199 0.60 10.78 -35.39
C LYS A 199 0.98 9.49 -36.08
N ALA A 200 0.94 9.45 -37.40
CA ALA A 200 1.51 8.37 -38.17
C ALA A 200 2.86 8.74 -38.75
N GLY A 201 3.78 7.79 -38.70
CA GLY A 201 5.08 7.92 -39.31
C GLY A 201 5.29 7.00 -40.51
N PRO A 202 6.47 7.07 -41.15
CA PRO A 202 6.85 6.22 -42.28
C PRO A 202 6.86 4.71 -42.00
N HIS A 203 6.85 4.28 -40.74
CA HIS A 203 6.73 2.86 -40.36
C HIS A 203 5.27 2.35 -40.34
N LEU A 204 4.30 3.18 -40.71
CA LEU A 204 2.88 2.81 -40.77
C LEU A 204 2.64 1.67 -41.77
N THR A 205 1.96 0.63 -41.32
CA THR A 205 1.50 -0.49 -42.17
C THR A 205 0.09 -0.22 -42.72
N ASP A 206 -0.29 -0.91 -43.80
CA ASP A 206 -1.61 -0.76 -44.43
C ASP A 206 -2.70 -1.63 -43.77
N ALA A 207 -2.36 -2.27 -42.65
CA ALA A 207 -3.28 -3.14 -41.93
C ALA A 207 -4.39 -2.32 -41.22
N GLU A 208 -5.64 -2.60 -41.58
CA GLU A 208 -6.79 -2.14 -40.80
C GLU A 208 -6.71 -2.70 -39.38
N SER A 209 -6.92 -1.85 -38.38
CA SER A 209 -6.79 -2.21 -36.96
C SER A 209 -7.95 -1.65 -36.14
N GLN A 210 -8.32 -2.35 -35.07
CA GLN A 210 -9.26 -1.86 -34.08
C GLN A 210 -8.50 -1.23 -32.92
N VAL A 211 -8.77 0.05 -32.68
CA VAL A 211 -8.19 0.80 -31.57
C VAL A 211 -9.25 1.00 -30.52
N THR A 212 -8.98 0.58 -29.30
CA THR A 212 -9.82 0.85 -28.14
C THR A 212 -9.25 2.04 -27.39
N VAL A 213 -10.09 3.02 -27.08
CA VAL A 213 -9.75 4.16 -26.22
C VAL A 213 -10.60 4.05 -24.97
N THR A 214 -9.95 3.84 -23.83
CA THR A 214 -10.56 3.74 -22.51
C THR A 214 -10.28 5.02 -21.73
N VAL A 215 -11.31 5.64 -21.18
CA VAL A 215 -11.16 6.76 -20.23
C VAL A 215 -11.35 6.24 -18.82
N VAL A 216 -10.56 6.75 -17.88
CA VAL A 216 -10.64 6.40 -16.46
C VAL A 216 -10.91 7.65 -15.65
N THR A 217 -11.95 7.63 -14.84
CA THR A 217 -12.37 8.73 -13.99
C THR A 217 -12.32 8.35 -12.52
N GLN A 218 -12.16 9.36 -11.67
CA GLN A 218 -12.11 9.20 -10.22
C GLN A 218 -12.70 10.44 -9.54
N ASP A 219 -13.57 10.24 -8.57
CA ASP A 219 -14.02 11.31 -7.68
C ASP A 219 -12.87 11.69 -6.72
N THR A 220 -12.77 12.98 -6.41
CA THR A 220 -11.70 13.55 -5.61
C THR A 220 -11.68 12.94 -4.20
N GLY A 221 -10.65 12.14 -3.94
CA GLY A 221 -10.46 11.45 -2.65
C GLY A 221 -11.15 10.09 -2.57
N ALA A 222 -11.82 9.63 -3.63
CA ALA A 222 -12.33 8.28 -3.72
C ALA A 222 -11.18 7.29 -3.97
N THR A 223 -11.33 6.05 -3.51
CA THR A 223 -10.34 4.98 -3.75
C THR A 223 -10.60 4.22 -5.04
N ASN A 224 -11.84 4.24 -5.53
CA ASN A 224 -12.26 3.47 -6.70
C ASN A 224 -12.27 4.36 -7.93
N THR A 225 -11.99 3.78 -9.09
CA THR A 225 -12.10 4.43 -10.40
C THR A 225 -13.26 3.81 -11.18
N GLU A 226 -13.82 4.59 -12.10
CA GLU A 226 -14.78 4.11 -13.10
C GLU A 226 -14.18 4.31 -14.50
N SER A 227 -14.66 3.55 -15.48
CA SER A 227 -14.14 3.64 -16.84
C SER A 227 -15.18 3.28 -17.89
N ASP A 228 -15.05 3.87 -19.06
CA ASP A 228 -15.80 3.49 -20.26
C ASP A 228 -14.87 3.55 -21.49
N SER A 229 -15.28 2.91 -22.58
CA SER A 229 -14.44 2.75 -23.76
C SER A 229 -15.20 2.94 -25.06
N ILE A 230 -14.52 3.52 -26.04
CA ILE A 230 -14.92 3.51 -27.45
C ILE A 230 -14.00 2.61 -28.27
N THR A 231 -14.50 2.16 -29.42
CA THR A 231 -13.69 1.46 -30.43
C THR A 231 -13.70 2.23 -31.74
N LEU A 232 -12.51 2.47 -32.27
CA LEU A 232 -12.25 3.11 -33.54
C LEU A 232 -11.73 2.09 -34.54
N THR A 233 -12.17 2.21 -35.79
CA THR A 233 -11.54 1.49 -36.90
C THR A 233 -10.51 2.40 -37.54
N VAL A 234 -9.23 2.04 -37.45
CA VAL A 234 -8.14 2.77 -38.11
C VAL A 234 -7.92 2.17 -39.49
N LYS A 235 -8.01 3.02 -40.52
CA LYS A 235 -7.78 2.65 -41.92
C LYS A 235 -6.61 3.44 -42.49
N PRO A 236 -5.39 2.90 -42.41
CA PRO A 236 -4.20 3.57 -42.94
C PRO A 236 -4.29 3.79 -44.44
N THR A 237 -3.92 4.99 -44.91
CA THR A 237 -3.69 5.29 -46.32
C THR A 237 -2.21 5.55 -46.54
N ILE A 238 -1.50 4.58 -47.12
CA ILE A 238 -0.07 4.73 -47.44
C ILE A 238 0.08 5.48 -48.76
N THR A 239 0.70 6.65 -48.70
CA THR A 239 1.07 7.41 -49.91
C THR A 239 2.55 7.16 -50.19
N ILE A 240 2.87 6.37 -51.22
CA ILE A 240 4.28 6.07 -51.56
C ILE A 240 4.84 7.22 -52.40
N GLY A 241 5.49 8.19 -51.75
CA GLY A 241 6.23 9.28 -52.40
C GLY A 241 7.74 9.08 -52.32
N GLY A 242 8.36 8.54 -53.37
CA GLY A 242 9.83 8.39 -53.47
C GLY A 242 10.37 7.13 -52.79
N GLY A 243 11.37 6.47 -53.41
CA GLY A 243 11.81 5.10 -53.10
C GLY A 243 12.30 4.86 -51.66
N PRO A 244 12.50 3.58 -51.26
CA PRO A 244 12.79 3.18 -49.89
C PRO A 244 14.17 3.71 -49.48
N GLY A 245 14.20 4.87 -48.84
CA GLY A 245 15.31 5.22 -47.98
C GLY A 245 15.30 4.30 -46.76
N ASN A 246 16.47 3.96 -46.21
CA ASN A 246 16.52 3.41 -44.86
C ASN A 246 15.91 4.45 -43.92
N VAL A 247 14.71 4.17 -43.42
CA VAL A 247 14.08 4.97 -42.37
C VAL A 247 14.70 4.53 -41.06
N ASP A 248 15.17 5.49 -40.25
CA ASP A 248 15.75 5.19 -38.95
C ASP A 248 14.80 4.34 -38.10
N SER A 249 15.35 3.34 -37.41
CA SER A 249 14.61 2.43 -36.54
C SER A 249 15.21 2.39 -35.16
N VAL A 250 14.36 2.30 -34.15
CA VAL A 250 14.77 2.03 -32.77
C VAL A 250 14.63 0.55 -32.46
N ASP A 251 15.56 0.04 -31.68
CA ASP A 251 15.48 -1.28 -31.08
C ASP A 251 15.93 -1.19 -29.62
N ILE A 252 15.17 -1.85 -28.75
CA ILE A 252 15.49 -2.01 -27.35
C ILE A 252 15.60 -3.51 -27.05
N SER A 253 16.60 -3.90 -26.29
CA SER A 253 16.77 -5.26 -25.78
C SER A 253 17.18 -5.20 -24.32
N PHE A 254 17.10 -6.32 -23.62
CA PHE A 254 17.63 -6.43 -22.28
C PHE A 254 18.14 -7.84 -22.01
N GLU A 255 19.01 -7.96 -21.01
CA GLU A 255 19.47 -9.23 -20.46
C GLU A 255 19.39 -9.15 -18.93
N ALA A 256 18.85 -10.20 -18.31
CA ALA A 256 18.89 -10.38 -16.87
C ALA A 256 20.33 -10.67 -16.41
N THR A 257 20.70 -10.18 -15.24
CA THR A 257 21.97 -10.52 -14.59
C THR A 257 21.80 -11.73 -13.67
N ASP A 258 22.89 -12.26 -13.11
CA ASP A 258 22.88 -13.31 -12.09
C ASP A 258 22.74 -12.74 -10.66
N PHE A 259 22.10 -11.57 -10.53
CA PHE A 259 21.98 -10.85 -9.27
C PHE A 259 21.24 -11.66 -8.21
N LYS A 260 21.68 -11.49 -6.96
CA LYS A 260 21.02 -12.01 -5.76
C LYS A 260 20.81 -10.87 -4.79
N GLY A 261 19.55 -10.60 -4.48
CA GLY A 261 19.17 -9.63 -3.47
C GLY A 261 19.26 -10.24 -2.08
N THR A 262 19.21 -9.38 -1.07
CA THR A 262 18.93 -9.78 0.30
C THR A 262 17.55 -9.23 0.64
N GLU A 263 16.78 -10.00 1.40
CA GLU A 263 15.53 -9.54 1.97
C GLU A 263 15.72 -8.22 2.74
N ASP A 264 14.64 -7.44 2.85
CA ASP A 264 14.61 -6.16 3.55
C ASP A 264 15.64 -5.11 3.08
N THR A 265 16.39 -5.43 2.03
CA THR A 265 17.47 -4.64 1.50
C THR A 265 17.11 -4.14 0.11
N THR A 266 17.15 -2.83 -0.05
CA THR A 266 16.98 -2.17 -1.34
C THR A 266 18.12 -2.52 -2.30
N PHE A 267 17.80 -2.79 -3.56
CA PHE A 267 18.75 -2.94 -4.67
C PHE A 267 18.38 -2.05 -5.85
N LYS A 268 19.29 -1.85 -6.80
CA LYS A 268 19.05 -1.04 -7.99
C LYS A 268 18.62 -1.90 -9.17
N LEU A 269 17.73 -1.37 -10.00
CA LEU A 269 17.28 -2.08 -11.19
C LEU A 269 18.43 -2.37 -12.16
N SER A 270 19.42 -1.47 -12.24
CA SER A 270 20.66 -1.67 -13.02
C SER A 270 21.52 -2.85 -12.54
N GLU A 271 21.32 -3.35 -11.32
CA GLU A 271 22.02 -4.54 -10.82
C GLU A 271 21.37 -5.83 -11.32
N VAL A 272 20.06 -5.79 -11.63
CA VAL A 272 19.24 -6.95 -12.02
C VAL A 272 19.10 -7.09 -13.54
N VAL A 273 19.14 -5.99 -14.28
CA VAL A 273 18.93 -5.99 -15.73
C VAL A 273 19.84 -4.98 -16.42
N THR A 274 20.38 -5.40 -17.56
CA THR A 274 21.09 -4.52 -18.50
C THR A 274 20.24 -4.34 -19.75
N ALA A 275 19.73 -3.13 -19.99
CA ALA A 275 19.00 -2.80 -21.21
C ALA A 275 19.92 -2.15 -22.25
N THR A 276 19.72 -2.44 -23.53
CA THR A 276 20.47 -1.85 -24.64
C THR A 276 19.54 -1.08 -25.58
N LEU A 277 19.91 0.14 -25.93
CA LEU A 277 19.20 1.01 -26.86
C LEU A 277 20.12 1.38 -28.04
N ASN A 278 19.67 1.11 -29.26
CA ASN A 278 20.51 1.25 -30.46
C ASN A 278 20.68 2.69 -30.96
N THR A 279 19.84 3.63 -30.53
CA THR A 279 19.80 5.02 -31.00
C THR A 279 19.20 5.96 -29.96
N GLN A 280 19.23 7.27 -30.18
CA GLN A 280 18.49 8.21 -29.33
C GLN A 280 16.99 8.09 -29.58
N ALA A 281 16.21 7.89 -28.53
CA ALA A 281 14.78 7.67 -28.61
C ALA A 281 14.05 8.23 -27.38
N ASN A 282 12.73 8.32 -27.48
CA ASN A 282 11.87 8.34 -26.30
C ASN A 282 11.75 6.90 -25.80
N PHE A 283 11.75 6.69 -24.49
CA PHE A 283 11.64 5.36 -23.91
C PHE A 283 10.80 5.37 -22.63
N SER A 284 10.28 4.21 -22.27
CA SER A 284 9.61 3.98 -21.00
C SER A 284 9.96 2.61 -20.42
N VAL A 285 9.98 2.55 -19.10
CA VAL A 285 10.15 1.33 -18.32
C VAL A 285 8.86 1.17 -17.53
N VAL A 286 8.12 0.11 -17.84
CA VAL A 286 6.92 -0.29 -17.11
C VAL A 286 7.32 -1.42 -16.18
N ILE A 287 7.01 -1.30 -14.89
CA ILE A 287 7.42 -2.25 -13.87
C ILE A 287 6.16 -2.70 -13.13
N LYS A 288 6.03 -4.00 -12.91
CA LYS A 288 5.08 -4.59 -11.96
C LYS A 288 5.88 -5.31 -10.88
N LEU A 289 5.49 -5.06 -9.63
CA LEU A 289 6.12 -5.63 -8.44
C LEU A 289 5.05 -6.36 -7.62
N PRO A 290 5.44 -7.33 -6.78
CA PRO A 290 4.50 -7.97 -5.86
C PRO A 290 3.99 -6.99 -4.80
N GLU A 291 2.86 -7.33 -4.20
CA GLU A 291 2.26 -6.56 -3.11
C GLU A 291 3.27 -6.36 -1.97
N GLY A 292 3.31 -5.15 -1.42
CA GLY A 292 4.24 -4.77 -0.35
C GLY A 292 5.62 -4.32 -0.82
N ALA A 293 6.00 -4.55 -2.08
CA ALA A 293 7.24 -4.03 -2.64
C ALA A 293 7.14 -2.53 -2.90
N THR A 294 8.27 -1.83 -2.84
CA THR A 294 8.33 -0.39 -3.14
C THR A 294 9.42 -0.08 -4.15
N ILE A 295 9.22 1.00 -4.92
CA ILE A 295 10.22 1.50 -5.86
C ILE A 295 10.44 3.01 -5.67
N LYS A 296 11.71 3.41 -5.67
CA LYS A 296 12.14 4.81 -5.57
C LYS A 296 12.91 5.21 -6.82
N GLN A 297 12.81 6.48 -7.19
CA GLN A 297 13.66 7.11 -8.21
C GLN A 297 14.49 8.22 -7.56
N GLY A 298 15.80 7.99 -7.44
CA GLY A 298 16.71 8.97 -6.84
C GLY A 298 16.31 9.38 -5.41
N GLY A 299 15.86 8.41 -4.61
CA GLY A 299 15.42 8.60 -3.22
C GLY A 299 13.96 9.04 -3.04
N THR A 300 13.20 9.28 -4.12
CA THR A 300 11.76 9.61 -4.03
C THR A 300 10.93 8.38 -4.35
N GLU A 301 10.04 7.98 -3.45
CA GLU A 301 9.11 6.87 -3.68
C GLU A 301 8.11 7.20 -4.78
N LEU A 302 7.92 6.25 -5.69
CA LEU A 302 7.00 6.37 -6.81
C LEU A 302 5.66 5.76 -6.45
N THR A 303 4.58 6.45 -6.80
CA THR A 303 3.22 5.92 -6.68
C THR A 303 2.91 5.02 -7.88
N SER A 304 2.33 3.85 -7.62
CA SER A 304 1.80 3.00 -8.68
C SER A 304 0.58 3.65 -9.34
N ILE A 305 0.29 3.23 -10.55
CA ILE A 305 -0.92 3.58 -11.28
C ILE A 305 -1.65 2.30 -11.65
N LYS A 306 -2.97 2.32 -11.46
CA LYS A 306 -3.83 1.21 -11.86
C LYS A 306 -4.13 1.30 -13.35
N VAL A 307 -3.86 0.24 -14.10
CA VAL A 307 -4.18 0.11 -15.52
C VAL A 307 -4.88 -1.24 -15.73
N GLY A 308 -6.21 -1.21 -15.80
CA GLY A 308 -7.02 -2.43 -15.73
C GLY A 308 -6.99 -3.03 -14.32
N GLU A 309 -6.60 -4.29 -14.21
CA GLU A 309 -6.46 -4.98 -12.91
C GLU A 309 -5.04 -4.86 -12.33
N ASP A 310 -4.06 -4.43 -13.13
CA ASP A 310 -2.67 -4.34 -12.73
C ASP A 310 -2.35 -2.99 -12.08
N GLU A 311 -1.54 -3.03 -11.02
CA GLU A 311 -0.83 -1.87 -10.49
C GLU A 311 0.59 -1.88 -11.05
N ILE A 312 0.96 -0.79 -11.74
CA ILE A 312 2.24 -0.67 -12.43
C ILE A 312 2.92 0.66 -12.10
N TRP A 313 4.23 0.70 -12.24
CA TRP A 313 5.00 1.94 -12.26
C TRP A 313 5.45 2.22 -13.69
N VAL A 314 5.19 3.43 -14.17
CA VAL A 314 5.56 3.85 -15.53
C VAL A 314 6.54 5.00 -15.44
N ILE A 315 7.77 4.76 -15.89
CA ILE A 315 8.84 5.74 -15.85
C ILE A 315 9.29 6.03 -17.28
N SER A 316 9.19 7.29 -17.71
CA SER A 316 9.56 7.72 -19.06
C SER A 316 10.87 8.51 -19.08
N GLY A 317 11.53 8.49 -20.23
CA GLY A 317 12.77 9.22 -20.48
C GLY A 317 13.01 9.46 -21.96
N THR A 318 14.00 10.30 -22.25
CA THR A 318 14.42 10.63 -23.62
C THR A 318 15.94 10.68 -23.66
N GLY A 319 16.56 10.08 -24.67
CA GLY A 319 18.01 10.07 -24.80
C GLY A 319 18.53 8.80 -25.47
N GLY A 320 19.84 8.55 -25.35
CA GLY A 320 20.47 7.31 -25.80
C GLY A 320 20.75 6.36 -24.63
N GLN A 321 21.67 5.42 -24.87
CA GLN A 321 22.09 4.42 -23.89
C GLN A 321 22.48 5.02 -22.53
N GLY A 322 23.23 6.13 -22.52
CA GLY A 322 23.71 6.74 -21.27
C GLY A 322 22.58 7.27 -20.39
N GLU A 323 21.52 7.84 -20.99
CA GLU A 323 20.34 8.29 -20.27
C GLU A 323 19.50 7.12 -19.75
N LEU A 324 19.40 6.03 -20.51
CA LEU A 324 18.75 4.79 -20.07
C LEU A 324 19.49 4.17 -18.88
N ASP A 325 20.82 4.03 -18.96
CA ASP A 325 21.65 3.51 -17.86
C ASP A 325 21.53 4.38 -16.60
N ALA A 326 21.53 5.70 -16.78
CA ALA A 326 21.37 6.65 -15.68
C ALA A 326 19.97 6.58 -15.04
N LEU A 327 18.93 6.25 -15.82
CA LEU A 327 17.60 6.00 -15.30
C LEU A 327 17.59 4.73 -14.45
N LEU A 328 18.05 3.60 -15.00
CA LEU A 328 18.04 2.30 -14.30
C LEU A 328 18.89 2.33 -13.02
N SER A 329 19.98 3.09 -13.01
CA SER A 329 20.85 3.26 -11.84
C SER A 329 20.23 4.08 -10.69
N LYS A 330 19.12 4.77 -10.96
CA LYS A 330 18.36 5.57 -9.99
C LYS A 330 17.09 4.87 -9.50
N LEU A 331 16.66 3.81 -10.18
CA LEU A 331 15.50 3.02 -9.79
C LEU A 331 15.93 2.01 -8.73
N GLU A 332 15.39 2.18 -7.54
CA GLU A 332 15.73 1.44 -6.33
C GLU A 332 14.50 0.63 -5.90
N VAL A 333 14.59 -0.69 -5.94
CA VAL A 333 13.51 -1.61 -5.56
C VAL A 333 13.79 -2.15 -4.17
N THR A 334 12.80 -2.11 -3.30
CA THR A 334 12.82 -2.80 -2.01
C THR A 334 11.79 -3.93 -2.07
N PRO A 335 12.19 -5.19 -1.84
CA PRO A 335 11.25 -6.31 -1.73
C PRO A 335 10.16 -6.04 -0.68
N PRO A 336 9.04 -6.78 -0.72
CA PRO A 336 8.13 -6.83 0.42
C PRO A 336 8.89 -7.27 1.67
N LYS A 337 8.46 -6.74 2.82
CA LYS A 337 8.99 -7.15 4.11
C LYS A 337 8.79 -8.67 4.31
N ASP A 338 9.79 -9.35 4.83
CA ASP A 338 9.74 -10.80 5.15
C ASP A 338 9.37 -11.66 3.92
N TRP A 339 9.78 -11.26 2.70
CA TRP A 339 9.45 -11.93 1.43
C TRP A 339 9.79 -13.43 1.42
N ASN A 340 10.80 -13.85 2.17
CA ASN A 340 11.22 -15.26 2.23
C ASN A 340 10.38 -16.12 3.20
N SER A 341 9.44 -15.51 3.95
CA SER A 341 8.85 -16.12 5.14
C SER A 341 8.02 -17.37 4.85
N GLU A 342 7.50 -17.47 3.63
CA GLU A 342 6.74 -18.63 3.15
C GLU A 342 7.11 -19.07 1.72
N VAL A 343 7.92 -18.29 1.00
CA VAL A 343 8.05 -18.38 -0.46
C VAL A 343 9.48 -18.82 -0.83
N LYS A 344 9.60 -20.00 -1.46
CA LYS A 344 10.86 -20.49 -2.05
C LYS A 344 11.10 -19.99 -3.46
N ASP A 345 10.30 -19.03 -3.90
CA ASP A 345 10.28 -18.56 -5.28
C ASP A 345 11.01 -17.21 -5.37
N ASP A 346 11.62 -16.98 -6.53
CA ASP A 346 12.29 -15.72 -6.84
C ASP A 346 11.32 -14.54 -6.71
N LEU A 347 11.82 -13.35 -6.38
CA LEU A 347 11.02 -12.12 -6.37
C LEU A 347 10.58 -11.80 -7.82
N PRO A 348 9.28 -11.89 -8.16
CA PRO A 348 8.82 -11.66 -9.51
C PRO A 348 8.88 -10.17 -9.83
N ILE A 349 9.70 -9.78 -10.78
CA ILE A 349 9.74 -8.41 -11.28
C ILE A 349 9.43 -8.46 -12.77
N ASP A 350 8.22 -8.05 -13.16
CA ASP A 350 7.88 -7.93 -14.57
C ASP A 350 8.28 -6.56 -15.07
N ILE A 351 9.05 -6.52 -16.16
CA ILE A 351 9.51 -5.27 -16.76
C ILE A 351 9.21 -5.28 -18.25
N THR A 352 8.55 -4.22 -18.72
CA THR A 352 8.46 -3.90 -20.14
C THR A 352 9.33 -2.69 -20.47
N PHE A 353 10.35 -2.92 -21.27
CA PHE A 353 11.19 -1.89 -21.88
C PHE A 353 10.60 -1.47 -23.22
N ASN A 354 10.35 -0.18 -23.36
CA ASN A 354 9.70 0.42 -24.51
C ASN A 354 10.61 1.52 -25.08
N ALA A 355 10.71 1.60 -26.40
CA ALA A 355 11.38 2.70 -27.07
C ALA A 355 10.64 3.09 -28.36
N TYR A 356 10.60 4.38 -28.68
CA TYR A 356 9.96 4.88 -29.88
C TYR A 356 10.61 6.15 -30.42
N LEU A 357 10.49 6.33 -31.74
CA LEU A 357 10.90 7.53 -32.47
C LEU A 357 9.68 8.27 -33.02
N ASP A 358 9.80 9.58 -33.21
CA ASP A 358 8.77 10.43 -33.80
C ASP A 358 8.34 10.04 -35.23
N ASN A 359 9.11 9.16 -35.87
CA ASN A 359 8.83 8.58 -37.18
C ASN A 359 7.98 7.30 -37.11
N GLY A 360 7.44 6.96 -35.94
CA GLY A 360 6.58 5.78 -35.73
C GLY A 360 7.33 4.47 -35.54
N SER A 361 8.67 4.46 -35.57
CA SER A 361 9.41 3.26 -35.17
C SER A 361 9.22 3.01 -33.68
N THR A 362 8.86 1.78 -33.33
CA THR A 362 8.67 1.33 -31.94
C THR A 362 9.42 0.01 -31.73
N SER A 363 9.92 -0.21 -30.52
CA SER A 363 10.40 -1.51 -30.05
C SER A 363 9.98 -1.70 -28.60
N SER A 364 9.50 -2.90 -28.28
CA SER A 364 9.02 -3.28 -26.95
C SER A 364 9.59 -4.65 -26.60
N LYS A 365 10.12 -4.81 -25.39
CA LYS A 365 10.61 -6.08 -24.84
C LYS A 365 10.13 -6.25 -23.42
N GLU A 366 9.60 -7.43 -23.13
CA GLU A 366 9.08 -7.78 -21.82
C GLU A 366 9.87 -8.97 -21.26
N THR A 367 9.94 -9.05 -19.94
CA THR A 367 10.45 -10.20 -19.21
C THR A 367 9.52 -11.40 -19.38
N ASP A 368 10.02 -12.48 -19.98
CA ASP A 368 9.27 -13.74 -20.07
C ASP A 368 9.10 -14.34 -18.66
N ASP A 369 7.88 -14.33 -18.13
CA ASP A 369 7.52 -14.83 -16.79
C ASP A 369 8.29 -14.16 -15.62
N GLY A 370 8.63 -12.88 -15.78
CA GLY A 370 9.32 -12.06 -14.76
C GLY A 370 10.84 -12.28 -14.70
N LEU A 371 11.56 -11.35 -14.07
CA LEU A 371 12.99 -11.55 -13.78
C LEU A 371 13.16 -12.52 -12.60
N PRO A 372 14.01 -13.55 -12.72
CA PRO A 372 14.31 -14.46 -11.61
C PRO A 372 15.28 -13.79 -10.64
N VAL A 373 14.76 -12.97 -9.73
CA VAL A 373 15.57 -12.32 -8.69
C VAL A 373 15.57 -13.17 -7.43
N VAL A 374 16.65 -13.92 -7.23
CA VAL A 374 16.83 -14.70 -6.00
C VAL A 374 17.00 -13.75 -4.82
N ILE A 375 16.12 -13.85 -3.82
CA ILE A 375 16.25 -13.12 -2.55
C ILE A 375 16.82 -14.06 -1.49
N THR A 376 17.96 -13.68 -0.91
CA THR A 376 18.55 -14.41 0.20
C THR A 376 17.92 -13.97 1.52
N PRO A 377 17.54 -14.92 2.38
CA PRO A 377 17.04 -14.65 3.72
C PRO A 377 17.89 -13.72 4.59
N GLU A 378 17.25 -12.78 5.30
CA GLU A 378 17.85 -11.98 6.36
C GLU A 378 17.23 -12.36 7.71
N THR A 379 18.06 -12.77 8.68
CA THR A 379 17.53 -13.23 9.96
C THR A 379 16.91 -12.09 10.75
N ASP A 380 15.62 -12.21 11.12
CA ASP A 380 14.99 -11.32 12.08
C ASP A 380 15.16 -11.73 13.55
N THR A 381 14.84 -10.78 14.44
CA THR A 381 14.75 -11.03 15.89
C THR A 381 13.48 -11.79 16.27
N LEU A 382 13.61 -12.75 17.18
CA LEU A 382 12.53 -13.39 17.91
C LEU A 382 11.84 -12.41 18.88
N ASP A 383 10.54 -12.62 19.10
CA ASP A 383 9.86 -12.02 20.24
C ASP A 383 10.17 -12.85 21.50
N VAL A 384 10.72 -12.19 22.52
CA VAL A 384 11.18 -12.81 23.76
C VAL A 384 10.35 -12.26 24.92
N SER A 385 9.51 -13.10 25.49
CA SER A 385 8.68 -12.74 26.64
C SER A 385 9.01 -13.56 27.86
N VAL A 386 8.86 -12.94 29.04
CA VAL A 386 9.10 -13.58 30.34
C VAL A 386 7.87 -13.42 31.21
N ALA A 387 7.38 -14.51 31.78
CA ALA A 387 6.30 -14.54 32.75
C ALA A 387 6.76 -15.22 34.04
N PHE A 388 6.16 -14.81 35.17
CA PHE A 388 6.47 -15.35 36.48
C PHE A 388 5.29 -16.10 37.06
N GLU A 389 5.58 -17.20 37.75
CA GLU A 389 4.62 -17.96 38.53
C GLU A 389 5.07 -18.03 39.99
N ASN A 390 4.11 -17.95 40.91
CA ASN A 390 4.34 -18.10 42.35
C ASN A 390 5.43 -17.17 42.92
N ALA A 391 5.47 -15.91 42.47
CA ALA A 391 6.36 -14.88 43.01
C ALA A 391 5.92 -14.44 44.41
N GLN A 392 6.11 -15.31 45.41
CA GLN A 392 5.73 -15.13 46.81
C GLN A 392 6.94 -15.27 47.72
N GLU A 393 6.92 -14.55 48.84
CA GLU A 393 7.95 -14.63 49.87
C GLU A 393 8.15 -16.07 50.37
N GLY A 394 9.41 -16.50 50.43
CA GLY A 394 9.80 -17.85 50.89
C GLY A 394 9.55 -19.00 49.92
N GLU A 395 8.91 -18.75 48.76
CA GLU A 395 8.57 -19.78 47.78
C GLU A 395 9.53 -19.82 46.59
N ASN A 396 9.49 -20.91 45.83
CA ASN A 396 10.18 -21.00 44.55
C ASN A 396 9.46 -20.13 43.51
N ILE A 397 10.22 -19.39 42.71
CA ILE A 397 9.68 -18.56 41.64
C ILE A 397 9.80 -19.33 40.33
N GLY A 398 8.66 -19.60 39.68
CA GLY A 398 8.63 -20.12 38.32
C GLY A 398 8.88 -18.98 37.32
N ILE A 399 9.70 -19.23 36.31
CA ILE A 399 10.03 -18.29 35.24
C ILE A 399 9.76 -19.00 33.91
N ASN A 400 8.76 -18.53 33.17
CA ASN A 400 8.43 -19.03 31.85
C ASN A 400 8.95 -18.05 30.81
N ILE A 401 9.85 -18.51 29.94
CA ILE A 401 10.37 -17.74 28.81
C ILE A 401 9.71 -18.29 27.55
N THR A 402 9.10 -17.42 26.75
CA THR A 402 8.63 -17.79 25.41
C THR A 402 9.48 -17.07 24.38
N LEU A 403 10.04 -17.85 23.46
CA LEU A 403 10.71 -17.38 22.25
C LEU A 403 9.76 -17.63 21.08
N ALA A 404 9.29 -16.58 20.40
CA ALA A 404 8.34 -16.69 19.32
C ALA A 404 8.93 -16.18 18.00
N ASN A 405 8.87 -17.03 16.97
CA ASN A 405 9.22 -16.65 15.60
C ASN A 405 7.94 -16.20 14.89
N LYS A 406 7.68 -14.89 14.91
CA LYS A 406 6.41 -14.30 14.42
C LYS A 406 6.43 -13.95 12.93
N VAL A 407 7.62 -13.89 12.38
CA VAL A 407 7.94 -13.53 11.00
C VAL A 407 8.95 -14.56 10.49
N ASP A 408 9.16 -14.62 9.17
CA ASP A 408 10.17 -15.48 8.52
C ASP A 408 9.95 -17.00 8.51
N ALA A 409 10.80 -17.68 7.74
CA ALA A 409 10.87 -19.13 7.68
C ALA A 409 11.39 -19.72 9.01
N GLU A 410 11.60 -21.03 9.04
CA GLU A 410 12.16 -21.70 10.22
C GLU A 410 13.51 -21.08 10.64
N THR A 411 13.63 -20.74 11.93
CA THR A 411 14.87 -20.20 12.51
C THR A 411 15.49 -21.19 13.49
N THR A 412 16.82 -21.25 13.52
CA THR A 412 17.61 -22.12 14.39
C THR A 412 18.25 -21.29 15.49
N LEU A 413 18.16 -21.76 16.74
CA LEU A 413 18.89 -21.13 17.84
C LEU A 413 20.37 -21.48 17.75
N VAL A 414 21.23 -20.47 17.86
CA VAL A 414 22.69 -20.67 17.88
C VAL A 414 23.09 -21.37 19.18
N ASP A 415 23.89 -22.43 19.07
CA ASP A 415 24.29 -23.26 20.21
C ASP A 415 24.95 -22.43 21.33
N GLY A 416 24.53 -22.66 22.57
CA GLY A 416 25.02 -21.96 23.76
C GLY A 416 24.69 -20.46 23.84
N SER A 417 23.89 -19.92 22.90
CA SER A 417 23.61 -18.47 22.84
C SER A 417 22.52 -17.99 23.78
N THR A 418 21.68 -18.89 24.31
CA THR A 418 20.57 -18.50 25.21
C THR A 418 21.10 -18.24 26.60
N GLN A 419 21.10 -16.96 26.98
CA GLN A 419 21.61 -16.44 28.24
C GLN A 419 20.46 -15.79 29.02
N ILE A 420 20.44 -16.01 30.33
CA ILE A 420 19.54 -15.33 31.26
C ILE A 420 20.36 -14.56 32.29
N LYS A 421 19.93 -13.33 32.60
CA LYS A 421 20.49 -12.49 33.65
C LYS A 421 19.41 -12.15 34.65
N LEU A 422 19.73 -12.35 35.93
CA LEU A 422 18.85 -11.98 37.05
C LEU A 422 19.31 -10.62 37.61
N THR A 423 18.34 -9.70 37.76
CA THR A 423 18.24 -8.28 38.24
C THR A 423 17.59 -7.95 39.60
N GLY A 424 18.21 -7.26 40.60
CA GLY A 424 17.74 -7.13 42.02
C GLY A 424 18.50 -7.90 43.15
N ASP A 425 17.82 -8.34 44.23
CA ASP A 425 18.41 -8.87 45.50
C ASP A 425 18.32 -10.42 45.66
N TYR A 426 19.09 -11.20 44.88
CA TYR A 426 19.03 -12.69 44.80
C TYR A 426 20.40 -13.37 44.84
N THR A 427 21.38 -12.75 45.50
CA THR A 427 22.80 -13.18 45.42
C THR A 427 23.11 -14.55 46.04
N LYS A 428 22.14 -15.26 46.63
CA LYS A 428 22.37 -16.53 47.35
C LYS A 428 21.48 -17.71 46.97
N GLY A 429 20.50 -17.57 46.07
CA GLY A 429 19.72 -18.72 45.60
C GLY A 429 20.31 -19.39 44.35
N GLN A 430 19.62 -20.42 43.86
CA GLN A 430 20.04 -21.24 42.72
C GLN A 430 18.96 -21.22 41.63
N LEU A 431 19.38 -21.20 40.37
CA LEU A 431 18.49 -21.24 39.22
C LEU A 431 18.53 -22.64 38.59
N PHE A 432 17.37 -23.18 38.26
CA PHE A 432 17.22 -24.50 37.64
C PHE A 432 16.49 -24.38 36.30
N TYR A 433 16.95 -25.09 35.28
CA TYR A 433 16.20 -25.32 34.05
C TYR A 433 15.37 -26.59 34.17
N VAL A 434 14.10 -26.55 33.78
CA VAL A 434 13.19 -27.69 33.79
C VAL A 434 13.06 -28.24 32.37
N ASP A 435 13.58 -29.45 32.15
CA ASP A 435 13.51 -30.07 30.82
C ASP A 435 12.09 -30.58 30.48
N THR A 436 11.91 -31.05 29.24
CA THR A 436 10.63 -31.57 28.74
C THR A 436 10.12 -32.80 29.50
N LYS A 437 10.97 -33.47 30.29
CA LYS A 437 10.63 -34.60 31.17
C LYS A 437 10.36 -34.16 32.61
N GLN A 438 10.28 -32.85 32.86
CA GLN A 438 10.07 -32.26 34.19
C GLN A 438 11.22 -32.54 35.16
N ILE A 439 12.45 -32.69 34.65
CA ILE A 439 13.65 -32.83 35.47
C ILE A 439 14.34 -31.47 35.60
N GLU A 440 14.66 -31.08 36.83
CA GLU A 440 15.39 -29.86 37.13
C GLU A 440 16.90 -30.07 37.01
N HIS A 441 17.57 -29.17 36.29
CA HIS A 441 19.02 -29.12 36.12
C HIS A 441 19.53 -27.80 36.67
N GLU A 442 20.40 -27.84 37.69
CA GLU A 442 21.00 -26.63 38.26
C GLU A 442 21.89 -25.92 37.23
N LEU A 443 21.68 -24.61 37.07
CA LEU A 443 22.46 -23.75 36.20
C LEU A 443 23.62 -23.10 36.97
N SER A 444 24.79 -23.06 36.36
CA SER A 444 25.96 -22.38 36.92
C SER A 444 26.03 -20.93 36.45
N LEU A 445 26.37 -20.02 37.36
CA LEU A 445 26.58 -18.61 37.06
C LEU A 445 27.90 -18.41 36.31
N ASN A 446 27.83 -17.76 35.15
CA ASN A 446 28.97 -17.40 34.31
C ASN A 446 29.73 -16.20 34.90
N SER A 447 30.99 -16.00 34.47
CA SER A 447 31.83 -14.90 34.98
C SER A 447 31.34 -13.50 34.61
N ASP A 448 30.43 -13.39 33.63
CA ASP A 448 29.79 -12.14 33.22
C ASP A 448 28.45 -11.85 33.94
N GLY A 449 28.05 -12.73 34.87
CA GLY A 449 26.82 -12.59 35.64
C GLY A 449 25.56 -13.11 34.94
N THR A 450 25.70 -13.93 33.89
CA THR A 450 24.59 -14.62 33.20
C THR A 450 24.55 -16.12 33.54
N TYR A 451 23.48 -16.81 33.17
CA TYR A 451 23.39 -18.27 33.16
C TYR A 451 23.10 -18.74 31.72
N SER A 452 23.79 -19.79 31.29
CA SER A 452 23.52 -20.42 29.99
C SER A 452 22.41 -21.46 30.13
N ILE A 453 21.37 -21.37 29.30
CA ILE A 453 20.31 -22.38 29.25
C ILE A 453 20.75 -23.49 28.27
N PRO A 454 20.78 -24.78 28.70
CA PRO A 454 21.20 -25.88 27.84
C PRO A 454 20.07 -26.24 26.87
N ILE A 455 20.06 -25.58 25.72
CA ILE A 455 19.19 -25.92 24.59
C ILE A 455 19.91 -26.94 23.69
N GLU A 456 19.17 -27.92 23.16
CA GLU A 456 19.77 -28.90 22.24
C GLU A 456 20.25 -28.19 20.96
N ALA A 457 21.47 -28.51 20.53
CA ALA A 457 22.02 -27.96 19.30
C ALA A 457 21.12 -28.28 18.10
N GLY A 458 20.82 -27.25 17.30
CA GLY A 458 19.90 -27.37 16.17
C GLY A 458 18.42 -27.29 16.54
N THR A 459 18.08 -26.81 17.74
CA THR A 459 16.70 -26.48 18.10
C THR A 459 16.17 -25.41 17.16
N THR A 460 15.04 -25.69 16.51
CA THR A 460 14.37 -24.77 15.58
C THR A 460 13.06 -24.25 16.13
N ILE A 461 12.67 -23.07 15.66
CA ILE A 461 11.34 -22.49 15.85
C ILE A 461 10.77 -22.27 14.45
N ALA A 462 9.66 -22.95 14.14
CA ALA A 462 8.99 -22.83 12.85
C ALA A 462 8.42 -21.41 12.65
N ASN A 463 8.07 -21.05 11.41
CA ASN A 463 7.29 -19.86 11.12
C ASN A 463 5.99 -19.86 11.97
N ASN A 464 5.69 -18.74 12.62
CA ASN A 464 4.59 -18.56 13.57
C ASN A 464 4.62 -19.57 14.75
N GLY A 465 5.79 -20.13 15.03
CA GLY A 465 6.03 -21.09 16.10
C GLY A 465 6.54 -20.43 17.37
N GLU A 466 6.44 -21.16 18.47
CA GLU A 466 6.95 -20.74 19.77
C GLU A 466 7.72 -21.88 20.46
N LEU A 467 8.78 -21.51 21.19
CA LEU A 467 9.50 -22.38 22.12
C LEU A 467 9.36 -21.81 23.53
N THR A 468 8.86 -22.62 24.46
CA THR A 468 8.78 -22.27 25.88
C THR A 468 9.89 -22.94 26.67
N LEU A 469 10.64 -22.15 27.44
CA LEU A 469 11.65 -22.60 28.39
C LEU A 469 11.16 -22.33 29.81
N ASN A 470 11.16 -23.36 30.64
CA ASN A 470 10.68 -23.27 32.02
C ASN A 470 11.89 -23.29 32.96
N LEU A 471 11.96 -22.33 33.87
CA LEU A 471 12.98 -22.25 34.90
C LEU A 471 12.35 -22.09 36.27
N VAL A 472 13.09 -22.51 37.29
CA VAL A 472 12.70 -22.34 38.69
C VAL A 472 13.86 -21.71 39.44
N TYR A 473 13.63 -20.55 40.05
CA TYR A 473 14.56 -19.98 41.00
C TYR A 473 14.20 -20.47 42.41
N LYS A 474 15.19 -20.99 43.13
CA LYS A 474 15.07 -21.44 44.52
C LYS A 474 15.88 -20.56 45.46
N PRO A 475 15.25 -19.79 46.35
CA PRO A 475 15.97 -18.98 47.33
C PRO A 475 16.75 -19.86 48.31
N SER A 476 17.86 -19.34 48.84
CA SER A 476 18.59 -20.01 49.91
C SER A 476 17.81 -19.93 51.22
N ALA A 477 17.91 -20.98 52.04
CA ALA A 477 17.36 -21.01 53.38
C ALA A 477 17.91 -19.90 54.30
N GLU A 478 19.08 -19.33 53.98
CA GLU A 478 19.71 -18.25 54.76
C GLU A 478 19.25 -16.85 54.33
N GLU A 479 18.68 -16.70 53.13
CA GLU A 479 18.19 -15.44 52.56
C GLU A 479 16.93 -15.73 51.72
N MET A 480 15.82 -15.98 52.41
CA MET A 480 14.50 -16.05 51.78
C MET A 480 14.09 -14.67 51.28
N TYR A 481 13.43 -14.62 50.13
CA TYR A 481 12.90 -13.37 49.56
C TYR A 481 11.95 -12.69 50.52
N GLN A 482 12.19 -11.41 50.82
CA GLN A 482 11.22 -10.60 51.56
C GLN A 482 10.18 -10.03 50.61
N GLY A 483 8.91 -10.05 51.04
CA GLY A 483 7.84 -9.46 50.27
C GLY A 483 8.07 -7.95 50.04
N GLY A 484 7.80 -7.48 48.83
CA GLY A 484 8.06 -6.12 48.38
C GLY A 484 9.37 -5.93 47.60
N ASN A 485 10.24 -6.95 47.54
CA ASN A 485 11.42 -6.94 46.66
C ASN A 485 11.04 -7.19 45.20
N SER A 486 11.80 -6.61 44.27
CA SER A 486 11.67 -6.86 42.83
C SER A 486 12.59 -7.97 42.36
N PHE A 487 12.11 -8.76 41.40
CA PHE A 487 12.84 -9.81 40.72
C PHE A 487 12.77 -9.55 39.21
N ASP A 488 13.90 -9.17 38.62
CA ASP A 488 13.98 -8.84 37.20
C ASP A 488 14.73 -9.94 36.44
N VAL A 489 14.22 -10.26 35.26
CA VAL A 489 14.83 -11.22 34.35
C VAL A 489 15.05 -10.54 33.01
N VAL A 490 16.25 -10.68 32.48
CA VAL A 490 16.58 -10.35 31.10
C VAL A 490 17.09 -11.60 30.40
N VAL A 491 16.55 -11.90 29.24
CA VAL A 491 16.91 -13.02 28.38
C VAL A 491 17.53 -12.46 27.11
N SER A 492 18.58 -13.11 26.64
CA SER A 492 19.20 -12.87 25.34
C SER A 492 19.34 -14.21 24.63
N VAL A 493 19.01 -14.29 23.36
CA VAL A 493 19.21 -15.47 22.53
C VAL A 493 19.68 -15.04 21.16
N GLN A 494 20.57 -15.82 20.54
CA GLN A 494 20.98 -15.60 19.16
C GLN A 494 20.31 -16.64 18.27
N ASN A 495 19.71 -16.20 17.18
CA ASN A 495 19.05 -17.05 16.21
C ASN A 495 19.62 -16.83 14.80
N GLN A 496 19.36 -17.78 13.92
CA GLN A 496 19.73 -17.76 12.51
C GLN A 496 18.60 -18.37 11.69
N GLU A 497 18.03 -17.57 10.81
CA GLU A 497 17.03 -18.05 9.87
C GLU A 497 17.67 -19.00 8.84
N ASN A 498 16.92 -20.04 8.44
CA ASN A 498 17.37 -21.00 7.46
C ASN A 498 17.64 -20.35 6.10
N GLY A 499 18.87 -20.45 5.61
CA GLY A 499 19.29 -19.82 4.35
C GLY A 499 19.97 -18.47 4.53
N SER A 500 19.89 -17.86 5.72
CA SER A 500 20.64 -16.65 6.04
C SER A 500 22.08 -16.97 6.43
N THR A 501 23.00 -16.05 6.12
CA THR A 501 24.41 -16.13 6.59
C THR A 501 24.66 -15.31 7.85
N LYS A 502 23.68 -14.51 8.26
CA LYS A 502 23.73 -13.66 9.45
C LYS A 502 23.02 -14.33 10.60
N THR A 503 23.23 -13.79 11.79
CA THR A 503 22.59 -14.19 13.03
C THR A 503 22.11 -12.92 13.70
N GLU A 504 20.98 -12.95 14.37
CA GLU A 504 20.52 -11.81 15.16
C GLU A 504 20.41 -12.16 16.64
N VAL A 505 20.51 -11.12 17.47
CA VAL A 505 20.38 -11.24 18.92
C VAL A 505 19.03 -10.67 19.34
N SER A 506 18.20 -11.55 19.88
CA SER A 506 16.89 -11.23 20.42
C SER A 506 16.99 -11.05 21.92
N THR A 507 16.39 -9.99 22.45
CA THR A 507 16.38 -9.72 23.89
C THR A 507 14.98 -9.44 24.39
N GLY A 508 14.70 -9.90 25.60
CA GLY A 508 13.42 -9.67 26.27
C GLY A 508 13.58 -9.75 27.76
N GLY A 509 12.57 -9.34 28.50
CA GLY A 509 12.65 -9.36 29.95
C GLY A 509 11.36 -8.93 30.60
N ASN A 510 11.27 -9.23 31.89
CA ASN A 510 10.15 -8.79 32.70
C ASN A 510 10.60 -8.62 34.16
N GLN A 511 9.82 -7.87 34.91
CA GLN A 511 10.01 -7.62 36.32
C GLN A 511 8.75 -8.04 37.07
N THR A 512 8.92 -8.69 38.21
CA THR A 512 7.84 -8.97 39.15
C THR A 512 8.18 -8.50 40.55
N ASN A 513 7.16 -8.21 41.35
CA ASN A 513 7.31 -7.97 42.78
C ASN A 513 6.96 -9.23 43.55
N VAL A 514 7.81 -9.60 44.50
CA VAL A 514 7.54 -10.72 45.40
C VAL A 514 6.41 -10.32 46.34
N ALA A 515 5.30 -11.05 46.29
CA ALA A 515 4.16 -10.81 47.14
C ALA A 515 4.47 -11.24 48.59
N VAL A 516 4.06 -10.40 49.55
CA VAL A 516 4.12 -10.73 50.98
C VAL A 516 3.14 -11.87 51.25
N VAL A 517 3.60 -12.94 51.87
CA VAL A 517 2.73 -13.99 52.39
C VAL A 517 2.27 -13.56 53.78
N ASN A 518 1.05 -13.02 53.87
CA ASN A 518 0.44 -12.77 55.17
C ASN A 518 0.04 -14.11 55.79
N ASN A 519 0.79 -14.54 56.78
CA ASN A 519 0.61 -15.81 57.48
C ASN A 519 -0.43 -15.73 58.62
N ASP A 520 -1.32 -14.72 58.62
CA ASP A 520 -2.37 -14.49 59.63
C ASP A 520 -1.85 -14.47 61.09
N TYR A 521 -0.54 -14.28 61.28
CA TYR A 521 0.13 -14.15 62.57
C TYR A 521 0.79 -12.77 62.68
N ASP A 522 -0.03 -11.72 62.65
CA ASP A 522 0.33 -10.42 63.20
C ASP A 522 -0.33 -10.28 64.59
N ILE A 523 0.48 -10.22 65.65
CA ILE A 523 0.10 -9.77 67.00
C ILE A 523 0.79 -8.45 67.27
#